data_AF-A0A931LC68-F1
#
_entry.id   AF-A0A931LC68-F1
#
_cell.length_a   1.000
_cell.length_b   1.000
_cell.length_c   1.000
_cell.angle_alpha   90.00
_cell.angle_beta   90.00
_cell.angle_gamma   90.00
#
_symmetry.space_group_name_H-M   'P 1'
#
loop_
_entity.id
_entity.type
_entity.pdbx_description
1 polymer ?
#
loop_
_entity_poly.entity_id
_entity_poly.type
_entity_poly.pdbx_seq_one_letter_code
_entity_poly.pdbx_strand_id
1 'polypeptide(L)'
;MSTEADERLAARKRLEAKRGFSIHLVVYLLVNLLLVVIWAMGGRGSFWPAYAMAGWGIGVAIHGWAVYVQRPISEDDIRREMERGG
;
A
#
# COMPACT_ATOMS: atom_id res chain seq x y z
N MET A 1 3.49 -25.70 -20.73
CA MET A 1 2.04 -25.61 -20.39
C MET A 1 1.78 -25.11 -18.96
N SER A 2 2.79 -25.02 -18.09
CA SER A 2 2.72 -24.46 -16.72
C SER A 2 2.69 -22.92 -16.67
N THR A 3 3.26 -22.24 -17.67
CA THR A 3 3.45 -20.77 -17.68
C THR A 3 2.13 -19.97 -17.57
N GLU A 4 1.05 -20.39 -18.24
CA GLU A 4 -0.23 -19.66 -18.16
C GLU A 4 -0.88 -19.71 -16.76
N ALA A 5 -0.73 -20.83 -16.04
CA ALA A 5 -1.27 -20.97 -14.69
C ALA A 5 -0.50 -20.08 -13.70
N ASP A 6 0.82 -20.03 -13.85
CA ASP A 6 1.72 -19.21 -13.03
C ASP A 6 1.49 -17.70 -13.27
N GLU A 7 1.35 -17.29 -14.54
CA GLU A 7 1.01 -15.91 -14.90
C GLU A 7 -0.34 -15.46 -14.33
N ARG A 8 -1.36 -16.32 -14.39
CA ARG A 8 -2.68 -16.06 -13.79
C ARG A 8 -2.60 -15.92 -12.26
N LEU A 9 -1.77 -16.72 -11.59
CA LEU A 9 -1.56 -16.62 -10.14
C LEU A 9 -0.87 -15.30 -9.76
N ALA A 10 0.17 -14.91 -10.49
CA ALA A 10 0.87 -13.65 -10.27
C ALA A 10 -0.04 -12.44 -10.51
N ALA A 11 -0.87 -12.48 -11.56
CA ALA A 11 -1.86 -11.45 -11.83
C ALA A 11 -2.91 -11.33 -10.70
N ARG A 12 -3.38 -12.46 -10.15
CA ARG A 12 -4.31 -12.48 -9.01
C ARG A 12 -3.70 -11.86 -7.75
N LYS A 13 -2.49 -12.28 -7.37
CA LYS A 13 -1.78 -11.73 -6.20
C LYS A 13 -1.60 -10.20 -6.29
N ARG A 14 -1.30 -9.68 -7.48
CA ARG A 14 -1.20 -8.22 -7.73
C ARG A 14 -2.53 -7.50 -7.49
N LEU A 15 -3.65 -8.08 -7.93
CA LEU A 15 -4.98 -7.50 -7.72
C LEU A 15 -5.39 -7.52 -6.25
N GLU A 16 -5.09 -8.61 -5.54
CA GLU A 16 -5.36 -8.73 -4.10
C GLU A 16 -4.55 -7.74 -3.27
N ALA A 17 -3.25 -7.59 -3.55
CA ALA A 17 -2.39 -6.62 -2.87
C ALA A 17 -2.88 -5.18 -3.05
N LYS A 18 -3.29 -4.80 -4.27
CA LYS A 18 -3.87 -3.47 -4.55
C LYS A 18 -5.19 -3.24 -3.81
N ARG A 19 -6.06 -4.27 -3.73
CA ARG A 19 -7.31 -4.20 -2.96
C ARG A 19 -7.05 -4.04 -1.46
N GLY A 20 -6.12 -4.82 -0.90
CA GLY A 20 -5.75 -4.75 0.52
C GLY A 20 -5.23 -3.36 0.90
N PHE A 21 -4.37 -2.77 0.07
CA PHE A 21 -3.88 -1.41 0.27
C PHE A 21 -4.99 -0.36 0.20
N SER A 22 -5.91 -0.49 -0.76
CA SER A 22 -6.98 0.49 -0.97
C SER A 22 -7.87 0.63 0.28
N ILE A 23 -8.14 -0.48 0.98
CA ILE A 23 -8.88 -0.46 2.26
C ILE A 23 -8.11 0.34 3.31
N HIS A 24 -6.80 0.11 3.46
CA HIS A 24 -5.99 0.83 4.43
C HIS A 24 -5.94 2.34 4.15
N LEU A 25 -5.87 2.73 2.88
CA LEU A 25 -5.92 4.14 2.47
C LEU A 25 -7.27 4.78 2.80
N VAL A 26 -8.38 4.10 2.51
CA VAL A 26 -9.73 4.60 2.83
C VAL A 26 -9.90 4.77 4.33
N VAL A 27 -9.49 3.78 5.13
CA VAL A 27 -9.53 3.85 6.60
C VAL A 27 -8.69 5.01 7.10
N TYR A 28 -7.48 5.20 6.56
CA TYR A 28 -6.62 6.33 6.91
C TYR A 28 -7.32 7.67 6.64
N LEU A 29 -7.93 7.86 5.47
CA LEU A 29 -8.64 9.10 5.15
C LEU A 29 -9.82 9.35 6.09
N LEU A 30 -10.62 8.33 6.38
CA LEU A 30 -11.78 8.43 7.27
C LEU A 30 -11.38 8.79 8.70
N VAL A 31 -10.34 8.13 9.25
CA VAL A 31 -9.85 8.41 10.60
C VAL A 31 -9.29 9.83 10.69
N ASN A 32 -8.49 10.27 9.73
CA ASN A 32 -7.94 11.62 9.75
C ASN A 32 -9.02 12.70 9.58
N LEU A 33 -10.02 12.46 8.74
CA LEU A 33 -11.18 13.34 8.63
C LEU A 33 -11.92 13.46 9.97
N LEU A 34 -12.15 12.34 10.66
CA LEU A 34 -12.77 12.33 11.99
C LEU A 34 -11.93 13.12 13.01
N LEU A 35 -10.61 12.93 13.04
CA LEU A 35 -9.72 13.67 13.94
C LEU A 35 -9.76 15.19 13.68
N VAL A 36 -9.80 15.60 12.41
CA VAL A 36 -9.93 17.01 12.02
C VAL A 36 -11.29 17.58 12.45
N VAL A 37 -12.38 16.83 12.29
CA VAL A 37 -13.72 17.22 12.74
C VAL A 37 -13.77 17.39 14.26
N ILE A 38 -13.20 16.43 15.01
CA ILE A 38 -13.11 16.51 16.49
C ILE A 38 -12.33 17.76 16.92
N TRP A 39 -11.17 18.02 16.31
CA TRP A 39 -10.40 19.23 16.60
C TRP A 39 -11.16 20.52 16.24
N ALA A 40 -11.87 20.52 15.10
CA ALA A 40 -12.65 21.65 14.64
C ALA A 40 -13.80 22.02 15.60
N MET A 41 -14.40 21.02 16.25
CA MET A 41 -15.46 21.19 17.24
C MET A 41 -14.93 21.55 18.64
N GLY A 42 -13.68 21.22 18.96
CA GLY A 42 -13.13 21.28 20.33
C GLY A 42 -12.59 22.63 20.82
N GLY A 43 -12.85 23.76 20.15
CA GLY A 43 -12.38 25.07 20.64
C GLY A 43 -10.87 25.31 20.49
N ARG A 44 -10.34 24.95 19.30
CA ARG A 44 -9.00 25.20 18.70
C ARG A 44 -7.91 25.86 19.57
N GLY A 45 -7.12 25.02 20.24
CA GLY A 45 -5.68 25.23 20.51
C GLY A 45 -4.82 24.66 19.37
N SER A 46 -3.58 24.22 19.67
CA SER A 46 -2.65 23.64 18.69
C SER A 46 -3.26 22.49 17.87
N PHE A 47 -2.93 22.42 16.57
CA PHE A 47 -3.45 21.43 15.62
C PHE A 47 -2.80 20.05 15.81
N TRP A 48 -3.16 19.39 16.91
CA TRP A 48 -2.65 18.06 17.26
C TRP A 48 -2.93 16.95 16.22
N PRO A 49 -4.01 16.98 15.39
CA PRO A 49 -4.22 15.97 14.36
C PRO A 49 -3.06 15.88 13.35
N ALA A 50 -2.29 16.96 13.16
CA ALA A 50 -1.11 16.93 12.29
C ALA A 50 -0.05 15.93 12.73
N TYR A 51 0.18 15.77 14.03
CA TYR A 51 1.17 14.81 14.52
C TYR A 51 0.72 13.36 14.30
N ALA A 52 -0.58 13.08 14.46
CA ALA A 52 -1.15 11.77 14.16
C ALA A 52 -1.11 11.47 12.65
N MET A 53 -1.49 12.44 11.81
CA MET A 53 -1.39 12.36 10.36
C MET A 53 0.04 12.08 9.91
N ALA A 54 1.02 12.81 10.44
CA ALA A 54 2.43 12.67 10.07
C ALA A 54 3.03 11.34 10.53
N GLY A 55 2.77 10.94 11.78
CA GLY A 55 3.33 9.70 12.33
C GLY A 55 2.87 8.46 11.57
N TRP A 56 1.57 8.35 11.27
CA TRP A 56 1.01 7.16 10.63
C TRP A 56 0.94 7.28 9.11
N GLY A 57 0.88 8.50 8.57
CA GLY A 57 0.86 8.76 7.13
C GLY A 57 2.11 8.30 6.41
N ILE A 58 3.27 8.35 7.08
CA ILE A 58 4.54 7.83 6.53
C ILE A 58 4.43 6.32 6.29
N GLY A 59 3.87 5.56 7.23
CA GLY A 59 3.69 4.11 7.08
C GLY A 59 2.77 3.74 5.92
N VAL A 60 1.65 4.48 5.76
CA VAL A 60 0.73 4.30 4.64
C VAL A 60 1.39 4.67 3.31
N ALA A 61 2.18 5.76 3.27
CA ALA A 61 2.90 6.18 2.07
C ALA A 61 3.94 5.14 1.62
N ILE A 62 4.73 4.59 2.55
CA ILE A 62 5.71 3.53 2.28
C ILE A 62 5.00 2.27 1.78
N HIS A 63 3.91 1.86 2.42
CA HIS A 63 3.15 0.69 1.99
C HIS A 63 2.54 0.89 0.60
N GLY A 64 2.07 2.10 0.29
CA GLY A 64 1.55 2.46 -1.03
C GLY A 64 2.63 2.45 -2.10
N TRP A 65 3.81 2.96 -1.78
CA TRP A 65 4.98 2.88 -2.65
C TRP A 65 5.37 1.43 -2.95
N ALA A 66 5.36 0.55 -1.95
CA ALA A 66 5.64 -0.87 -2.14
C ALA A 66 4.59 -1.57 -3.03
N VAL A 67 3.31 -1.18 -2.93
CA VAL A 67 2.23 -1.82 -3.70
C VAL A 67 2.10 -1.28 -5.14
N TYR A 68 2.36 0.02 -5.34
CA TYR A 68 2.16 0.69 -6.63
C TYR A 68 3.45 0.95 -7.42
N VAL A 69 4.59 1.16 -6.75
CA VAL A 69 5.86 1.54 -7.39
C VAL A 69 6.85 0.39 -7.46
N GLN A 70 6.97 -0.41 -6.39
CA GLN A 70 7.76 -1.64 -6.51
C GLN A 70 6.99 -2.64 -7.37
N ARG A 71 7.50 -2.90 -8.58
CA ARG A 71 7.10 -4.09 -9.32
C ARG A 71 7.63 -5.29 -8.53
N PRO A 72 6.77 -6.23 -8.07
CA PRO A 72 7.28 -7.48 -7.54
C PRO A 72 8.11 -8.15 -8.64
N ILE A 73 9.31 -8.60 -8.26
CA ILE A 73 10.24 -9.35 -9.13
C ILE A 73 9.41 -10.34 -9.94
N SER A 74 9.44 -10.23 -11.27
CA SER A 74 8.67 -11.15 -12.11
C SER A 74 9.27 -12.54 -11.93
N GLU A 75 8.46 -13.59 -11.92
CA GLU A 75 8.96 -14.97 -12.04
C GLU A 75 9.83 -15.12 -13.29
N ASP A 76 9.64 -14.28 -14.31
CA ASP A 76 10.54 -14.18 -15.48
C ASP A 76 11.93 -13.64 -15.14
N ASP A 77 12.04 -12.72 -14.17
CA ASP A 77 13.33 -12.21 -13.70
C ASP A 77 14.03 -13.30 -12.87
N ILE A 78 13.29 -14.06 -12.05
CA ILE A 78 13.81 -15.21 -11.29
C ILE A 78 14.26 -16.33 -12.24
N ARG A 79 13.46 -16.62 -13.28
CA ARG A 79 13.77 -17.65 -14.28
C ARG A 79 14.98 -17.26 -15.12
N ARG A 80 15.08 -16.00 -15.54
CA ARG A 80 16.28 -15.48 -16.22
C ARG A 80 17.53 -15.60 -15.35
N GLU A 81 17.43 -15.32 -14.06
CA GLU A 81 18.57 -15.47 -13.16
C GLU A 81 18.97 -16.94 -12.97
N MET A 82 18.00 -17.85 -12.88
CA MET A 82 18.24 -19.30 -12.79
C MET A 82 18.86 -19.88 -14.08
N GLU A 83 18.44 -19.41 -15.27
CA GLU A 83 19.01 -19.80 -16.57
C GLU A 83 20.39 -19.20 -16.84
N ARG A 84 20.73 -18.08 -16.17
CA ARG A 84 22.02 -17.42 -16.30
C ARG A 84 23.08 -17.97 -15.34
N GLY A 85 22.65 -18.69 -14.30
CA GLY A 85 23.49 -19.27 -13.26
C GLY A 85 23.64 -20.80 -13.29
N GLY A 86 23.04 -21.49 -14.27
CA GLY A 86 23.21 -22.93 -14.54
C GLY A 86 24.04 -23.17 -15.79
#